data_AF-A0A5N7ZEL3-F1
#
_entry.id   AF-A0A5N7ZEL3-F1
#
_cell.length_a   1.000
_cell.length_b   1.000
_cell.length_c   1.000
_cell.angle_alpha   90.00
_cell.angle_beta   90.00
_cell.angle_gamma   90.00
#
_symmetry.space_group_name_H-M   'P 1'
#
loop_
_entity.id
_entity.type
_entity.pdbx_description
1 polymer ?
#
loop_
_entity_poly.entity_id
_entity_poly.type
_entity_poly.pdbx_seq_one_letter_code
_entity_poly.pdbx_strand_id
1 'polypeptide(L)'
;LQLNDGPPNQNEAFYLNNLETILYKMDAAGNYLNSAGQIIDNSDIGNRVILERYTPGMWLDLNKTFFQNKILNASSDKLLNNNAFKEYFRGLYFQVEGISDQTCMAMLDFSKAKINIRYKADASTGSTSRVRKSIVLNLTGTTVNFLENSFALPTESGEDRLYLKGGQGAFSYIDLFNKTELEDLRAKVATNKWLINEANLTFYVDKPTMQNVTYEPQRIYLYDMKNNKVLADYNYDGTTNSYYPKMSKLVIGGLVERETSGDKKAIKYKLRLTQYVNNLIKKDSSNVRVGLVVTEDINNVKSAYFKNPFVMSDPMSPAGASYNVKFLPVASVINPLGTVLHGTNSADVDKRLKLEIYYTKPKE
;
A
#
# COMPACT_ATOMS: atom_id res chain seq x y z
N LEU A 1 27.52 -2.64 2.11
CA LEU A 1 27.98 -4.02 2.41
C LEU A 1 26.88 -4.96 1.98
N GLN A 2 27.16 -5.90 1.07
CA GLN A 2 26.16 -6.88 0.65
C GLN A 2 25.82 -7.80 1.84
N LEU A 3 24.52 -8.04 2.05
CA LEU A 3 24.02 -8.88 3.13
C LEU A 3 24.23 -10.37 2.88
N ASN A 4 24.56 -10.77 1.65
CA ASN A 4 24.57 -12.15 1.17
C ASN A 4 25.83 -12.40 0.32
N ASP A 5 26.54 -13.51 0.59
CA ASP A 5 27.70 -14.02 -0.17
C ASP A 5 27.41 -15.35 -0.89
N GLY A 6 26.15 -15.76 -0.90
CA GLY A 6 25.60 -16.86 -1.65
C GLY A 6 25.53 -16.58 -3.16
N PRO A 7 24.87 -17.48 -3.90
CA PRO A 7 24.90 -17.43 -5.37
C PRO A 7 24.32 -16.11 -5.92
N PRO A 8 24.82 -15.60 -7.07
CA PRO A 8 24.47 -14.28 -7.60
C PRO A 8 22.96 -14.05 -7.77
N ASN A 9 22.20 -15.11 -8.05
CA ASN A 9 20.74 -15.05 -8.19
C ASN A 9 20.00 -14.69 -6.88
N GLN A 10 20.63 -14.80 -5.72
CA GLN A 10 20.06 -14.32 -4.45
C GLN A 10 20.39 -12.84 -4.16
N ASN A 11 21.34 -12.25 -4.90
CA ASN A 11 21.80 -10.89 -4.72
C ASN A 11 21.27 -9.95 -5.82
N GLU A 12 21.37 -10.37 -7.08
CA GLU A 12 21.18 -9.49 -8.25
C GLU A 12 19.97 -9.88 -9.12
N ALA A 13 19.51 -11.14 -9.03
CA ALA A 13 18.38 -11.65 -9.82
C ALA A 13 17.27 -12.25 -8.94
N PHE A 14 17.08 -11.67 -7.75
CA PHE A 14 16.06 -12.13 -6.81
C PHE A 14 14.65 -11.86 -7.37
N TYR A 15 13.83 -12.91 -7.48
CA TYR A 15 12.42 -12.79 -7.85
C TYR A 15 11.55 -13.42 -6.76
N LEU A 16 10.41 -12.79 -6.49
CA LEU A 16 9.41 -13.37 -5.61
C LEU A 16 8.70 -14.51 -6.33
N ASN A 17 8.82 -15.71 -5.77
CA ASN A 17 8.10 -16.89 -6.23
C ASN A 17 6.87 -17.13 -5.34
N ASN A 18 5.74 -17.51 -5.94
CA ASN A 18 4.52 -17.90 -5.24
C ASN A 18 4.48 -19.39 -4.86
N LEU A 19 5.54 -20.15 -5.17
CA LEU A 19 5.69 -21.55 -4.82
C LEU A 19 6.30 -21.74 -3.42
N GLU A 20 6.04 -22.92 -2.83
CA GLU A 20 6.68 -23.32 -1.58
C GLU A 20 8.20 -23.51 -1.76
N THR A 21 8.97 -23.25 -0.71
CA THR A 21 10.39 -23.58 -0.66
C THR A 21 10.58 -24.88 0.12
N ILE A 22 11.24 -25.87 -0.48
CA ILE A 22 11.51 -27.17 0.14
C ILE A 22 12.99 -27.25 0.51
N LEU A 23 13.27 -27.53 1.78
CA LEU A 23 14.61 -27.84 2.26
C LEU A 23 14.74 -29.36 2.36
N TYR A 24 15.77 -29.93 1.73
CA TYR A 24 16.05 -31.37 1.78
C TYR A 24 17.08 -31.72 2.85
N LYS A 25 17.02 -32.95 3.34
CA LYS A 25 17.97 -33.48 4.33
C LYS A 25 19.34 -33.74 3.67
N MET A 26 20.39 -33.28 4.32
CA MET A 26 21.77 -33.52 3.94
C MET A 26 22.56 -34.17 5.09
N ASP A 27 23.58 -34.93 4.74
CA ASP A 27 24.50 -35.55 5.71
C ASP A 27 25.50 -34.55 6.34
N ALA A 28 26.52 -35.07 7.03
CA ALA A 28 27.57 -34.25 7.65
C ALA A 28 28.45 -33.52 6.63
N ALA A 29 28.59 -34.09 5.42
CA ALA A 29 29.43 -33.65 4.32
C ALA A 29 28.69 -32.80 3.27
N GLY A 30 27.36 -32.69 3.35
CA GLY A 30 26.53 -31.88 2.46
C GLY A 30 25.86 -32.67 1.33
N ASN A 31 25.91 -34.00 1.35
CA ASN A 31 25.28 -34.83 0.33
C ASN A 31 23.80 -35.06 0.64
N TYR A 32 22.95 -35.12 -0.39
CA TYR A 32 21.54 -35.48 -0.23
C TYR A 32 21.38 -36.98 0.04
N LEU A 33 20.40 -37.31 0.88
CA LEU A 33 20.10 -38.69 1.24
C LEU A 33 18.70 -39.10 0.76
N ASN A 34 18.55 -40.34 0.32
CA ASN A 34 17.23 -40.96 0.12
C ASN A 34 16.62 -41.45 1.44
N SER A 35 15.38 -41.94 1.39
CA SER A 35 14.66 -42.46 2.57
C SER A 35 15.37 -43.64 3.26
N ALA A 36 16.24 -44.35 2.55
CA ALA A 36 17.07 -45.43 3.09
C ALA A 36 18.42 -44.95 3.67
N GLY A 37 18.70 -43.64 3.65
CA GLY A 37 19.93 -43.05 4.17
C GLY A 37 21.14 -43.17 3.25
N GLN A 38 20.95 -43.51 1.98
CA GLN A 38 22.02 -43.59 0.98
C GLN A 38 22.23 -42.24 0.30
N ILE A 39 23.49 -41.93 -0.03
CA ILE A 39 23.85 -40.74 -0.81
C ILE A 39 23.28 -40.87 -2.22
N ILE A 40 22.60 -39.83 -2.68
CA ILE A 40 22.02 -39.75 -4.03
C ILE A 40 22.62 -38.60 -4.82
N ASP A 41 22.60 -38.72 -6.14
CA ASP A 41 23.07 -37.69 -7.06
C ASP A 41 22.23 -36.41 -6.93
N ASN A 42 22.86 -35.25 -7.18
CA ASN A 42 22.18 -33.96 -7.13
C ASN A 42 21.06 -33.82 -8.18
N SER A 43 21.07 -34.58 -9.27
CA SER A 43 20.00 -34.55 -10.28
C SER A 43 18.73 -35.31 -9.85
N ASP A 44 18.80 -36.21 -8.87
CA ASP A 44 17.68 -37.03 -8.43
C ASP A 44 16.84 -36.32 -7.36
N ILE A 45 16.06 -35.32 -7.79
CA ILE A 45 15.25 -34.47 -6.90
C ILE A 45 14.09 -35.26 -6.26
N GLY A 46 13.53 -36.24 -6.99
CA GLY A 46 12.35 -37.00 -6.56
C GLY A 46 12.59 -37.91 -5.36
N ASN A 47 13.82 -38.40 -5.19
CA ASN A 47 14.19 -39.30 -4.10
C ASN A 47 14.79 -38.59 -2.88
N ARG A 48 14.91 -37.25 -2.90
CA ARG A 48 15.44 -36.49 -1.76
C ARG A 48 14.46 -36.48 -0.59
N VAL A 49 14.95 -36.80 0.60
CA VAL A 49 14.16 -36.69 1.83
C VAL A 49 13.92 -35.23 2.16
N ILE A 50 12.65 -34.85 2.27
CA ILE A 50 12.25 -33.50 2.71
C ILE A 50 12.58 -33.34 4.20
N LEU A 51 13.31 -32.28 4.52
CA LEU A 51 13.61 -31.88 5.89
C LEU A 51 12.55 -30.89 6.40
N GLU A 52 12.31 -29.82 5.66
CA GLU A 52 11.37 -28.75 6.02
C GLU A 52 10.67 -28.20 4.78
N ARG A 53 9.42 -27.74 4.95
CA ARG A 53 8.66 -27.00 3.94
C ARG A 53 8.40 -25.60 4.44
N TYR A 54 8.56 -24.62 3.58
CA TYR A 54 8.28 -23.23 3.88
C TYR A 54 7.24 -22.67 2.93
N THR A 55 6.35 -21.83 3.47
CA THR A 55 5.43 -21.02 2.67
C THR A 55 6.21 -20.10 1.71
N PRO A 56 5.59 -19.65 0.61
CA PRO A 56 6.20 -18.68 -0.29
C PRO A 56 6.79 -17.48 0.46
N GLY A 57 8.01 -17.09 0.11
CA GLY A 57 8.74 -16.05 0.81
C GLY A 57 10.17 -15.88 0.31
N MET A 58 10.87 -14.90 0.86
CA MET A 58 12.26 -14.61 0.54
C MET A 58 13.21 -15.41 1.42
N TRP A 59 14.13 -16.16 0.79
CA TRP A 59 15.16 -16.96 1.45
C TRP A 59 16.52 -16.52 0.92
N LEU A 60 17.34 -15.98 1.80
CA LEU A 60 18.65 -15.41 1.45
C LEU A 60 19.73 -16.04 2.33
N ASP A 61 20.78 -16.56 1.70
CA ASP A 61 21.99 -17.00 2.39
C ASP A 61 22.79 -15.77 2.82
N LEU A 62 22.83 -15.49 4.12
CA LEU A 62 23.52 -14.32 4.63
C LEU A 62 25.04 -14.50 4.61
N ASN A 63 25.79 -13.39 4.47
CA ASN A 63 27.25 -13.39 4.46
C ASN A 63 27.82 -14.03 5.73
N LYS A 64 28.41 -15.22 5.60
CA LYS A 64 28.77 -16.05 6.76
C LYS A 64 29.81 -15.36 7.63
N THR A 65 30.86 -14.83 7.03
CA THR A 65 31.96 -14.18 7.77
C THR A 65 31.48 -12.92 8.46
N PHE A 66 30.66 -12.11 7.80
CA PHE A 66 30.11 -10.88 8.39
C PHE A 66 29.23 -11.19 9.59
N PHE A 67 28.24 -12.08 9.45
CA PHE A 67 27.32 -12.40 10.55
C PHE A 67 27.99 -13.22 11.67
N GLN A 68 28.99 -14.05 11.37
CA GLN A 68 29.81 -14.67 12.40
C GLN A 68 30.54 -13.62 13.22
N ASN A 69 31.23 -12.68 12.59
CA ASN A 69 31.95 -11.63 13.30
C ASN A 69 31.01 -10.67 14.04
N LYS A 70 29.88 -10.33 13.42
CA LYS A 70 28.92 -9.36 13.95
C LYS A 70 28.05 -9.93 15.07
N ILE A 71 27.79 -11.23 15.13
CA ILE A 71 26.89 -11.83 16.13
C ILE A 71 27.63 -12.80 17.04
N LEU A 72 28.29 -13.81 16.47
CA LEU A 72 28.89 -14.91 17.26
C LEU A 72 30.19 -14.49 17.94
N ASN A 73 30.98 -13.64 17.28
CA ASN A 73 32.24 -13.11 17.83
C ASN A 73 32.06 -11.71 18.45
N ALA A 74 30.82 -11.25 18.68
CA ALA A 74 30.57 -10.00 19.36
C ALA A 74 31.06 -10.07 20.82
N SER A 75 31.47 -8.92 21.37
CA SER A 75 31.87 -8.85 22.78
C SER A 75 30.70 -9.17 23.71
N SER A 76 31.00 -9.76 24.87
CA SER A 76 29.99 -10.30 25.80
C SER A 76 29.01 -9.23 26.30
N ASP A 77 29.43 -7.97 26.42
CA ASP A 77 28.58 -6.83 26.78
C ASP A 77 27.45 -6.60 25.75
N LYS A 78 27.68 -6.90 24.46
CA LYS A 78 26.66 -6.77 23.41
C LYS A 78 25.67 -7.93 23.39
N LEU A 79 26.03 -9.07 23.99
CA LEU A 79 25.23 -10.28 24.05
C LEU A 79 24.60 -10.51 25.45
N LEU A 80 24.81 -9.58 26.38
CA LEU A 80 24.40 -9.70 27.78
C LEU A 80 22.87 -9.86 27.92
N ASN A 81 22.11 -9.07 27.17
CA ASN A 81 20.66 -9.10 27.15
C ASN A 81 20.10 -8.54 25.84
N ASN A 82 18.77 -8.66 25.67
CA ASN A 82 18.09 -8.26 24.45
C ASN A 82 18.20 -6.76 24.14
N ASN A 83 18.28 -5.88 25.15
CA ASN A 83 18.38 -4.44 24.92
C ASN A 83 19.77 -4.07 24.39
N ALA A 84 20.83 -4.58 25.03
CA ALA A 84 22.20 -4.40 24.57
C ALA A 84 22.39 -4.91 23.13
N PHE A 85 21.80 -6.07 22.82
CA PHE A 85 21.85 -6.63 21.46
C PHE A 85 21.11 -5.77 20.44
N LYS A 86 19.91 -5.27 20.76
CA LYS A 86 19.14 -4.39 19.87
C LYS A 86 19.89 -3.11 19.51
N GLU A 87 20.52 -2.46 20.49
CA GLU A 87 21.31 -1.24 20.27
C GLU A 87 22.54 -1.50 19.39
N TYR A 88 23.14 -2.68 19.53
CA TYR A 88 24.32 -3.09 18.78
C TYR A 88 24.03 -3.57 17.35
N PHE A 89 22.97 -4.36 17.17
CA PHE A 89 22.62 -4.97 15.88
C PHE A 89 21.83 -4.00 14.99
N ARG A 90 20.96 -3.15 15.56
CA ARG A 90 20.15 -2.12 14.88
C ARG A 90 19.21 -2.58 13.75
N GLY A 91 19.22 -3.87 13.40
CA GLY A 91 18.31 -4.47 12.42
C GLY A 91 18.94 -4.64 11.05
N LEU A 92 18.10 -4.97 10.07
CA LEU A 92 18.49 -5.15 8.67
C LEU A 92 17.95 -3.99 7.84
N TYR A 93 18.75 -3.54 6.88
CA TYR A 93 18.37 -2.54 5.90
C TYR A 93 18.36 -3.18 4.52
N PHE A 94 17.20 -3.12 3.86
CA PHE A 94 17.03 -3.63 2.51
C PHE A 94 16.85 -2.43 1.58
N GLN A 95 17.73 -2.34 0.59
CA GLN A 95 17.58 -1.44 -0.53
C GLN A 95 17.28 -2.29 -1.76
N VAL A 96 16.14 -2.03 -2.37
CA VAL A 96 15.66 -2.73 -3.54
C VAL A 96 15.34 -1.72 -4.62
N GLU A 97 15.60 -2.08 -5.87
CA GLU A 97 15.20 -1.31 -7.03
C GLU A 97 14.31 -2.16 -7.94
N GLY A 98 13.46 -1.49 -8.71
CA GLY A 98 12.62 -2.18 -9.68
C GLY A 98 13.46 -2.72 -10.83
N ILE A 99 13.17 -3.94 -11.27
CA ILE A 99 13.67 -4.45 -12.54
C ILE A 99 12.89 -3.73 -13.66
N SER A 100 13.58 -3.29 -14.71
CA SER A 100 12.94 -2.61 -15.85
C SER A 100 11.74 -3.40 -16.38
N ASP A 101 10.69 -2.67 -16.76
CA ASP A 101 9.44 -3.22 -17.33
C ASP A 101 8.56 -4.05 -16.36
N GLN A 102 8.93 -4.14 -15.07
CA GLN A 102 8.07 -4.73 -14.03
C GLN A 102 7.48 -3.64 -13.11
N THR A 103 6.16 -3.71 -12.88
CA THR A 103 5.39 -2.74 -12.08
C THR A 103 4.77 -3.39 -10.85
N CYS A 104 5.52 -4.26 -10.17
CA CYS A 104 5.07 -4.91 -8.94
C CYS A 104 5.90 -4.46 -7.73
N MET A 105 5.22 -4.19 -6.61
CA MET A 105 5.87 -4.02 -5.31
C MET A 105 5.71 -5.29 -4.48
N ALA A 106 6.80 -5.74 -3.89
CA ALA A 106 6.84 -6.85 -2.95
C ALA A 106 6.18 -6.47 -1.62
N MET A 107 4.98 -6.98 -1.33
CA MET A 107 4.36 -6.81 -0.02
C MET A 107 4.87 -7.89 0.94
N LEU A 108 6.04 -7.64 1.54
CA LEU A 108 6.69 -8.57 2.46
C LEU A 108 6.09 -8.49 3.87
N ASP A 109 5.67 -9.65 4.39
CA ASP A 109 5.23 -9.80 5.78
C ASP A 109 6.43 -10.00 6.72
N PHE A 110 7.03 -8.89 7.15
CA PHE A 110 8.16 -8.92 8.07
C PHE A 110 7.81 -9.42 9.48
N SER A 111 6.52 -9.57 9.83
CA SER A 111 6.13 -10.14 11.14
C SER A 111 6.56 -11.60 11.29
N LYS A 112 6.77 -12.30 10.17
CA LYS A 112 7.24 -13.70 10.11
C LYS A 112 8.73 -13.82 9.80
N ALA A 113 9.43 -12.70 9.62
CA ALA A 113 10.83 -12.72 9.23
C ALA A 113 11.73 -13.19 10.38
N LYS A 114 12.71 -14.03 10.05
CA LYS A 114 13.66 -14.60 11.01
C LYS A 114 15.04 -14.81 10.36
N ILE A 115 16.09 -14.70 11.17
CA ILE A 115 17.44 -15.14 10.82
C ILE A 115 17.67 -16.48 11.51
N ASN A 116 18.00 -17.52 10.74
CA ASN A 116 18.36 -18.82 11.28
C ASN A 116 19.88 -19.03 11.19
N ILE A 117 20.56 -18.94 12.33
CA ILE A 117 22.01 -19.12 12.43
C ILE A 117 22.27 -20.58 12.81
N ARG A 118 22.78 -21.36 11.87
CA ARG A 118 23.23 -22.73 12.10
C ARG A 118 24.73 -22.73 12.32
N TYR A 119 25.18 -23.26 13.46
CA TYR A 119 26.59 -23.26 13.84
C TYR A 119 26.99 -24.59 14.47
N LYS A 120 28.30 -24.82 14.57
CA LYS A 120 28.85 -25.93 15.35
C LYS A 120 29.39 -25.38 16.66
N ALA A 121 29.18 -26.11 17.76
CA ALA A 121 29.72 -25.78 19.07
C ALA A 121 30.29 -27.05 19.71
N ASP A 122 31.17 -26.88 20.70
CA ASP A 122 31.69 -28.02 21.44
C ASP A 122 30.55 -28.70 22.19
N ALA A 123 30.55 -30.04 22.22
CA ALA A 123 29.50 -30.83 22.85
C ALA A 123 29.38 -30.51 24.36
N SER A 124 30.53 -30.24 24.99
CA SER A 124 30.71 -29.84 26.38
C SER A 124 32.03 -29.09 26.54
N THR A 125 32.22 -28.40 27.66
CA THR A 125 33.46 -27.70 27.99
C THR A 125 34.66 -28.66 27.94
N GLY A 126 35.65 -28.39 27.08
CA GLY A 126 36.84 -29.22 26.91
C GLY A 126 36.72 -30.36 25.89
N SER A 127 35.58 -30.49 25.20
CA SER A 127 35.42 -31.48 24.13
C SER A 127 35.94 -30.97 22.79
N THR A 128 36.65 -31.81 22.04
CA THR A 128 37.02 -31.54 20.63
C THR A 128 35.91 -31.92 19.65
N SER A 129 34.85 -32.57 20.14
CA SER A 129 33.71 -32.98 19.31
C SER A 129 32.72 -31.84 19.12
N ARG A 130 32.40 -31.55 17.86
CA ARG A 130 31.59 -30.40 17.43
C ARG A 130 30.17 -30.84 17.08
N VAL A 131 29.18 -30.40 17.84
CA VAL A 131 27.75 -30.66 17.61
C VAL A 131 27.08 -29.51 16.86
N ARG A 132 26.13 -29.83 15.97
CA ARG A 132 25.32 -28.82 15.26
C ARG A 132 24.30 -28.21 16.23
N LYS A 133 24.23 -26.88 16.26
CA LYS A 133 23.25 -26.09 17.02
C LYS A 133 22.65 -25.01 16.12
N SER A 134 21.52 -24.45 16.56
CA SER A 134 20.85 -23.36 15.84
C SER A 134 20.37 -22.29 16.80
N ILE A 135 20.50 -21.02 16.40
CA ILE A 135 19.88 -19.87 17.04
C ILE A 135 18.93 -19.24 16.02
N VAL A 136 17.70 -18.94 16.45
CA VAL A 136 16.71 -18.24 15.64
C VAL A 136 16.53 -16.83 16.21
N LEU A 137 16.79 -15.83 15.38
CA LEU A 137 16.53 -14.43 15.69
C LEU A 137 15.26 -14.00 14.97
N ASN A 138 14.18 -13.80 15.71
CA ASN A 138 12.95 -13.25 15.14
C ASN A 138 13.14 -11.74 14.90
N LEU A 139 12.77 -11.27 13.71
CA LEU A 139 12.87 -9.85 13.34
C LEU A 139 11.61 -9.06 13.75
N THR A 140 11.02 -9.45 14.88
CA THR A 140 9.86 -8.78 15.47
C THR A 140 10.31 -7.44 16.07
N GLY A 141 9.76 -6.33 15.57
CA GLY A 141 10.12 -4.99 16.03
C GLY A 141 9.55 -3.91 15.12
N THR A 142 10.13 -2.71 15.20
CA THR A 142 9.73 -1.59 14.34
C THR A 142 10.25 -1.82 12.92
N THR A 143 9.34 -1.90 11.96
CA THR A 143 9.66 -1.87 10.54
C THR A 143 9.38 -0.47 10.01
N VAL A 144 10.34 0.10 9.28
CA VAL A 144 10.19 1.37 8.58
C VAL A 144 10.39 1.10 7.11
N ASN A 145 9.46 1.57 6.28
CA ASN A 145 9.55 1.48 4.83
C ASN A 145 9.80 2.88 4.25
N PHE A 146 10.79 2.98 3.37
CA PHE A 146 11.09 4.20 2.63
C PHE A 146 10.74 3.96 1.17
N LEU A 147 9.88 4.82 0.62
CA LEU A 147 9.52 4.79 -0.79
C LEU A 147 10.14 6.02 -1.44
N GLU A 148 11.04 5.80 -2.38
CA GLU A 148 11.68 6.83 -3.18
C GLU A 148 11.32 6.61 -4.66
N ASN A 149 10.80 7.64 -5.31
CA ASN A 149 10.35 7.61 -6.70
C ASN A 149 10.67 8.95 -7.36
N SER A 150 11.34 8.91 -8.50
CA SER A 150 11.64 10.06 -9.34
C SER A 150 10.64 10.11 -10.50
N PHE A 151 9.52 10.81 -10.30
CA PHE A 151 8.60 11.14 -11.39
C PHE A 151 8.25 12.61 -11.34
N ALA A 152 8.17 13.24 -12.51
CA ALA A 152 7.65 14.58 -12.66
C ALA A 152 6.13 14.50 -12.78
N LEU A 153 5.41 15.31 -12.00
CA LEU A 153 3.99 15.53 -12.27
C LEU A 153 3.85 16.31 -13.58
N PRO A 154 2.92 15.93 -14.46
CA PRO A 154 2.64 16.69 -15.67
C PRO A 154 2.20 18.12 -15.34
N THR A 155 2.55 19.06 -16.20
CA THR A 155 2.23 20.49 -16.06
C THR A 155 0.72 20.76 -16.15
N GLU A 156 -0.04 19.86 -16.78
CA GLU A 156 -1.50 19.92 -16.99
C GLU A 156 -2.31 19.29 -15.83
N SER A 157 -1.78 19.30 -14.60
CA SER A 157 -2.50 18.75 -13.45
C SER A 157 -3.51 19.75 -12.89
N GLY A 158 -4.75 19.30 -12.70
CA GLY A 158 -5.80 20.06 -12.00
C GLY A 158 -7.09 20.15 -12.82
N GLU A 159 -7.18 21.14 -13.68
CA GLU A 159 -8.44 21.47 -14.37
C GLU A 159 -8.77 20.48 -15.49
N ASP A 160 -7.80 20.08 -16.32
CA ASP A 160 -8.05 19.18 -17.45
C ASP A 160 -7.98 17.71 -17.05
N ARG A 161 -7.00 17.37 -16.20
CA ARG A 161 -6.72 15.99 -15.76
C ARG A 161 -6.42 15.93 -14.28
N LEU A 162 -6.91 14.87 -13.64
CA LEU A 162 -6.61 14.52 -12.26
C LEU A 162 -5.71 13.29 -12.25
N TYR A 163 -4.55 13.43 -11.64
CA TYR A 163 -3.56 12.37 -11.53
C TYR A 163 -3.64 11.71 -10.16
N LEU A 164 -3.84 10.40 -10.15
CA LEU A 164 -3.81 9.59 -8.93
C LEU A 164 -2.74 8.51 -9.07
N LYS A 165 -1.89 8.39 -8.07
CA LYS A 165 -0.89 7.33 -7.95
C LYS A 165 -0.61 7.11 -6.47
N GLY A 166 -0.72 5.88 -6.00
CA GLY A 166 -0.36 5.57 -4.61
C GLY A 166 1.16 5.53 -4.40
N GLY A 167 1.61 5.07 -3.24
CA GLY A 167 3.03 5.15 -2.85
C GLY A 167 3.50 6.58 -2.62
N GLN A 168 4.77 6.86 -2.94
CA GLN A 168 5.23 8.22 -3.15
C GLN A 168 4.76 8.66 -4.54
N GLY A 169 3.47 8.98 -4.65
CA GLY A 169 2.80 9.25 -5.92
C GLY A 169 2.08 10.60 -5.92
N ALA A 170 0.93 10.62 -6.59
CA ALA A 170 0.10 11.79 -6.80
C ALA A 170 -1.26 11.57 -6.14
N PHE A 171 -1.79 12.61 -5.52
CA PHE A 171 -3.19 12.64 -5.13
C PHE A 171 -3.79 13.91 -5.72
N SER A 172 -5.11 13.91 -5.91
CA SER A 172 -5.83 15.10 -6.35
C SER A 172 -6.72 15.58 -5.20
N TYR A 173 -7.18 16.82 -5.26
CA TYR A 173 -8.14 17.35 -4.30
C TYR A 173 -9.28 18.04 -5.03
N ILE A 174 -10.42 18.14 -4.36
CA ILE A 174 -11.65 18.69 -4.93
C ILE A 174 -12.24 19.67 -3.93
N ASP A 175 -12.58 20.85 -4.43
CA ASP A 175 -13.41 21.82 -3.73
C ASP A 175 -14.83 21.69 -4.27
N LEU A 176 -15.72 21.07 -3.49
CA LEU A 176 -17.08 20.77 -3.93
C LEU A 176 -17.94 22.01 -4.16
N PHE A 177 -17.74 23.03 -3.32
CA PHE A 177 -18.44 24.30 -3.40
C PHE A 177 -17.50 25.43 -2.99
N ASN A 178 -17.59 26.57 -3.65
CA ASN A 178 -17.18 27.83 -3.04
C ASN A 178 -18.26 28.33 -2.04
N LYS A 179 -17.94 29.37 -1.25
CA LYS A 179 -18.84 29.89 -0.22
C LYS A 179 -20.19 30.35 -0.80
N THR A 180 -20.16 31.04 -1.94
CA THR A 180 -21.36 31.56 -2.60
C THR A 180 -22.23 30.44 -3.14
N GLU A 181 -21.64 29.47 -3.84
CA GLU A 181 -22.36 28.31 -4.40
C GLU A 181 -23.06 27.49 -3.32
N LEU A 182 -22.41 27.30 -2.16
CA LEU A 182 -23.01 26.56 -1.05
C LEU A 182 -24.21 27.31 -0.45
N GLU A 183 -24.10 28.61 -0.23
CA GLU A 183 -25.23 29.41 0.26
C GLU A 183 -26.38 29.49 -0.75
N ASP A 184 -26.06 29.59 -2.05
CA ASP A 184 -27.06 29.55 -3.11
C ASP A 184 -27.79 28.20 -3.16
N LEU A 185 -27.08 27.08 -3.00
CA LEU A 185 -27.67 25.76 -2.90
C LEU A 185 -28.59 25.66 -1.66
N ARG A 186 -28.12 26.14 -0.50
CA ARG A 186 -28.91 26.18 0.74
C ARG A 186 -30.21 26.99 0.55
N ALA A 187 -30.12 28.17 -0.06
CA ALA A 187 -31.27 29.02 -0.33
C ALA A 187 -32.26 28.31 -1.27
N LYS A 188 -31.80 27.74 -2.39
CA LYS A 188 -32.65 27.01 -3.34
C LYS A 188 -33.36 25.83 -2.67
N VAL A 189 -32.65 25.04 -1.86
CA VAL A 189 -33.23 23.89 -1.16
C VAL A 189 -34.27 24.33 -0.13
N ALA A 190 -34.00 25.39 0.63
CA ALA A 190 -34.93 25.93 1.63
C ALA A 190 -36.19 26.54 0.98
N THR A 191 -36.04 27.40 -0.03
CA THR A 191 -37.15 28.07 -0.72
C THR A 191 -38.07 27.06 -1.40
N ASN A 192 -37.51 26.10 -2.13
CA ASN A 192 -38.29 25.14 -2.90
C ASN A 192 -38.66 23.87 -2.11
N LYS A 193 -38.25 23.79 -0.83
CA LYS A 193 -38.45 22.62 0.04
C LYS A 193 -38.01 21.31 -0.62
N TRP A 194 -36.87 21.33 -1.31
CA TRP A 194 -36.34 20.15 -1.99
C TRP A 194 -35.79 19.14 -0.98
N LEU A 195 -36.00 17.85 -1.24
CA LEU A 195 -35.37 16.76 -0.50
C LEU A 195 -34.23 16.19 -1.33
N ILE A 196 -32.98 16.34 -0.89
CA ILE A 196 -31.83 15.75 -1.57
C ILE A 196 -31.84 14.23 -1.35
N ASN A 197 -32.01 13.48 -2.45
CA ASN A 197 -32.04 12.01 -2.43
C ASN A 197 -30.65 11.42 -2.63
N GLU A 198 -29.85 12.02 -3.52
CA GLU A 198 -28.54 11.49 -3.87
C GLU A 198 -27.60 12.60 -4.34
N ALA A 199 -26.33 12.51 -3.97
CA ALA A 199 -25.27 13.34 -4.55
C ALA A 199 -24.11 12.45 -4.98
N ASN A 200 -23.62 12.62 -6.20
CA ASN A 200 -22.58 11.78 -6.79
C ASN A 200 -21.48 12.59 -7.47
N LEU A 201 -20.26 12.07 -7.39
CA LEU A 201 -19.16 12.43 -8.29
C LEU A 201 -18.83 11.22 -9.16
N THR A 202 -18.83 11.44 -10.47
CA THR A 202 -18.45 10.43 -11.46
C THR A 202 -17.13 10.85 -12.11
N PHE A 203 -16.10 10.03 -11.93
CA PHE A 203 -14.76 10.24 -12.46
C PHE A 203 -14.52 9.32 -13.65
N TYR A 204 -14.39 9.88 -14.84
CA TYR A 204 -14.08 9.11 -16.04
C TYR A 204 -12.57 8.96 -16.22
N VAL A 205 -12.14 7.78 -16.66
CA VAL A 205 -10.73 7.49 -16.95
C VAL A 205 -10.34 8.10 -18.29
N ASP A 206 -9.21 8.81 -18.34
CA ASP A 206 -8.58 9.28 -19.58
C ASP A 206 -7.96 8.07 -20.31
N LYS A 207 -8.79 7.40 -21.11
CA LYS A 207 -8.39 6.17 -21.83
C LYS A 207 -7.17 6.36 -22.74
N PRO A 208 -7.04 7.45 -23.52
CA PRO A 208 -5.83 7.69 -24.32
C PRO A 208 -4.55 7.68 -23.47
N THR A 209 -4.56 8.37 -22.32
CA THR A 209 -3.40 8.43 -21.43
C THR A 209 -3.14 7.08 -20.74
N MET A 210 -4.20 6.30 -20.49
CA MET A 210 -4.15 5.00 -19.80
C MET A 210 -4.00 3.79 -20.76
N GLN A 211 -3.84 4.01 -22.06
CA GLN A 211 -3.84 2.95 -23.07
C GLN A 211 -2.79 1.87 -22.77
N ASN A 212 -1.57 2.28 -22.45
CA ASN A 212 -0.43 1.37 -22.21
C ASN A 212 -0.27 0.92 -20.75
N VAL A 213 -1.23 1.26 -19.87
CA VAL A 213 -1.18 0.86 -18.47
C VAL A 213 -1.80 -0.52 -18.28
N THR A 214 -1.01 -1.51 -17.89
CA THR A 214 -1.49 -2.90 -17.70
C THR A 214 -2.37 -3.05 -16.46
N TYR A 215 -1.98 -2.42 -15.34
CA TYR A 215 -2.66 -2.57 -14.06
C TYR A 215 -3.24 -1.23 -13.60
N GLU A 216 -4.57 -1.18 -13.47
CA GLU A 216 -5.30 0.01 -13.06
C GLU A 216 -5.90 -0.18 -11.65
N PRO A 217 -5.96 0.88 -10.82
CA PRO A 217 -6.47 0.78 -9.46
C PRO A 217 -7.92 0.31 -9.46
N GLN A 218 -8.23 -0.68 -8.61
CA GLN A 218 -9.59 -1.19 -8.49
C GLN A 218 -10.54 -0.22 -7.79
N ARG A 219 -10.00 0.73 -7.01
CA ARG A 219 -10.80 1.60 -6.17
C ARG A 219 -10.13 2.95 -5.91
N ILE A 220 -10.95 3.99 -5.91
CA ILE A 220 -10.62 5.34 -5.41
C ILE A 220 -11.46 5.66 -4.18
N TYR A 221 -11.02 6.65 -3.40
CA TYR A 221 -11.64 7.06 -2.16
C TYR A 221 -11.47 8.55 -1.87
N LEU A 222 -12.45 9.14 -1.19
CA LEU A 222 -12.47 10.54 -0.77
C LEU A 222 -12.35 10.67 0.74
N TYR A 223 -11.55 11.62 1.20
CA TYR A 223 -11.38 11.91 2.63
C TYR A 223 -11.31 13.41 2.91
N ASP A 224 -11.62 13.80 4.14
CA ASP A 224 -11.38 15.15 4.63
C ASP A 224 -9.87 15.37 4.78
N MET A 225 -9.31 16.17 3.88
CA MET A 225 -7.88 16.40 3.79
C MET A 225 -7.35 17.30 4.91
N LYS A 226 -8.20 18.20 5.43
CA LYS A 226 -7.84 19.15 6.49
C LYS A 226 -7.82 18.47 7.86
N ASN A 227 -8.86 17.69 8.16
CA ASN A 227 -9.02 17.03 9.45
C ASN A 227 -8.52 15.59 9.46
N ASN A 228 -8.10 15.05 8.31
CA ASN A 228 -7.62 13.68 8.15
C ASN A 228 -8.65 12.65 8.66
N LYS A 229 -9.88 12.78 8.16
CA LYS A 229 -11.02 11.94 8.56
C LYS A 229 -11.74 11.39 7.34
N VAL A 230 -12.46 10.31 7.55
CA VAL A 230 -13.42 9.80 6.56
C VAL A 230 -14.61 10.74 6.41
N LEU A 231 -15.19 10.81 5.21
CA LEU A 231 -16.39 11.62 4.97
C LEU A 231 -17.64 10.97 5.61
N ALA A 232 -18.71 11.74 5.73
CA ALA A 232 -19.96 11.27 6.37
C ALA A 232 -20.48 9.98 5.73
N ASP A 233 -20.54 9.91 4.39
CA ASP A 233 -21.03 8.74 3.65
C ASP A 233 -20.27 7.45 3.97
N TYR A 234 -18.99 7.53 4.31
CA TYR A 234 -18.19 6.36 4.68
C TYR A 234 -18.68 5.73 6.00
N ASN A 235 -19.10 6.56 6.95
CA ASN A 235 -19.59 6.10 8.24
C ASN A 235 -21.01 5.54 8.14
N TYR A 236 -21.83 6.11 7.25
CA TYR A 236 -23.20 5.62 7.00
C TYR A 236 -23.23 4.27 6.26
N ASP A 237 -22.18 3.96 5.50
CA ASP A 237 -22.08 2.70 4.79
C ASP A 237 -21.67 1.55 5.73
N GLY A 238 -22.63 0.74 6.16
CA GLY A 238 -22.41 -0.42 7.03
C GLY A 238 -21.97 -1.70 6.30
N THR A 239 -21.81 -1.67 4.97
CA THR A 239 -21.49 -2.89 4.22
C THR A 239 -20.04 -3.31 4.45
N THR A 240 -19.82 -4.61 4.61
CA THR A 240 -18.50 -5.18 4.91
C THR A 240 -18.23 -6.39 4.03
N ASN A 241 -16.95 -6.63 3.72
CA ASN A 241 -16.50 -7.83 3.04
C ASN A 241 -15.21 -8.34 3.69
N SER A 242 -15.31 -9.45 4.41
CA SER A 242 -14.19 -10.02 5.16
C SER A 242 -13.14 -10.71 4.28
N TYR A 243 -13.54 -11.18 3.09
CA TYR A 243 -12.62 -11.87 2.15
C TYR A 243 -11.86 -10.89 1.27
N TYR A 244 -12.53 -9.82 0.85
CA TYR A 244 -11.96 -8.77 0.03
C TYR A 244 -12.21 -7.42 0.70
N PRO A 245 -11.36 -7.02 1.66
CA PRO A 245 -11.51 -5.76 2.39
C PRO A 245 -11.70 -4.55 1.49
N LYS A 246 -11.02 -4.50 0.33
CA LYS A 246 -11.18 -3.48 -0.71
C LYS A 246 -12.62 -3.34 -1.24
N MET A 247 -13.43 -4.38 -1.13
CA MET A 247 -14.84 -4.42 -1.56
C MET A 247 -15.83 -4.14 -0.41
N SER A 248 -15.38 -3.84 0.81
CA SER A 248 -16.25 -3.29 1.86
C SER A 248 -16.81 -1.93 1.44
N LYS A 249 -17.76 -1.36 2.18
CA LYS A 249 -18.28 -0.01 1.88
C LYS A 249 -18.79 0.13 0.43
N LEU A 250 -19.64 -0.80 -0.02
CA LEU A 250 -20.16 -0.85 -1.39
C LEU A 250 -21.06 0.34 -1.75
N VAL A 251 -21.77 0.93 -0.78
CA VAL A 251 -22.76 1.99 -0.98
C VAL A 251 -22.12 3.34 -1.27
N ILE A 252 -20.98 3.67 -0.64
CA ILE A 252 -20.22 4.89 -0.96
C ILE A 252 -19.59 4.80 -2.36
N GLY A 253 -19.35 3.58 -2.87
CA GLY A 253 -18.82 3.34 -4.20
C GLY A 253 -17.31 3.58 -4.29
N GLY A 254 -16.86 4.16 -5.40
CA GLY A 254 -15.46 4.35 -5.74
C GLY A 254 -14.80 3.13 -6.36
N LEU A 255 -15.53 2.04 -6.55
CA LEU A 255 -15.09 0.87 -7.31
C LEU A 255 -15.03 1.19 -8.80
N VAL A 256 -14.05 0.59 -9.48
CA VAL A 256 -13.88 0.74 -10.93
C VAL A 256 -15.02 0.05 -11.69
N GLU A 257 -15.61 0.75 -12.64
CA GLU A 257 -16.41 0.16 -13.71
C GLU A 257 -15.50 -0.13 -14.90
N ARG A 258 -15.59 -1.34 -15.46
CA ARG A 258 -14.70 -1.82 -16.53
C ARG A 258 -15.48 -2.18 -17.78
N GLU A 259 -14.80 -2.14 -18.91
CA GLU A 259 -15.31 -2.68 -20.17
C GLU A 259 -15.63 -4.18 -20.01
N THR A 260 -16.71 -4.62 -20.66
CA THR A 260 -17.21 -6.00 -20.57
C THR A 260 -16.52 -6.95 -21.54
N SER A 261 -15.80 -6.41 -22.54
CA SER A 261 -15.07 -7.13 -23.57
C SER A 261 -13.61 -6.66 -23.66
N GLY A 262 -12.75 -7.44 -24.31
CA GLY A 262 -11.32 -7.11 -24.48
C GLY A 262 -10.54 -7.17 -23.16
N ASP A 263 -9.58 -6.25 -22.99
CA ASP A 263 -8.67 -6.20 -21.84
C ASP A 263 -9.33 -5.68 -20.54
N LYS A 264 -10.64 -5.44 -20.55
CA LYS A 264 -11.43 -4.97 -19.40
C LYS A 264 -10.86 -3.69 -18.77
N LYS A 265 -10.49 -2.72 -19.62
CA LYS A 265 -9.96 -1.41 -19.19
C LYS A 265 -10.96 -0.65 -18.33
N ALA A 266 -10.44 0.20 -17.44
CA ALA A 266 -11.26 1.04 -16.59
C ALA A 266 -12.02 2.10 -17.43
N ILE A 267 -13.29 2.30 -17.10
CA ILE A 267 -14.17 3.28 -17.72
C ILE A 267 -14.30 4.49 -16.81
N LYS A 268 -14.71 4.24 -15.56
CA LYS A 268 -15.02 5.28 -14.58
C LYS A 268 -15.04 4.74 -13.15
N TYR A 269 -15.12 5.66 -12.21
CA TYR A 269 -15.36 5.44 -10.81
C TYR A 269 -16.49 6.36 -10.36
N LYS A 270 -17.45 5.86 -9.57
CA LYS A 270 -18.58 6.68 -9.06
C LYS A 270 -18.60 6.66 -7.54
N LEU A 271 -18.58 7.84 -6.92
CA LEU A 271 -18.57 8.04 -5.47
C LEU A 271 -19.84 8.78 -5.04
N ARG A 272 -20.48 8.28 -3.99
CA ARG A 272 -21.65 8.90 -3.37
C ARG A 272 -21.24 9.81 -2.21
N LEU A 273 -21.81 11.01 -2.15
CA LEU A 273 -21.55 12.06 -1.16
C LEU A 273 -22.86 12.64 -0.59
N THR A 274 -23.94 11.86 -0.64
CA THR A 274 -25.29 12.29 -0.25
C THR A 274 -25.34 12.79 1.19
N GLN A 275 -24.75 12.07 2.14
CA GLN A 275 -24.79 12.46 3.55
C GLN A 275 -23.90 13.66 3.82
N TYR A 276 -22.75 13.72 3.14
CA TYR A 276 -21.88 14.89 3.18
C TYR A 276 -22.63 16.15 2.72
N VAL A 277 -23.24 16.12 1.54
CA VAL A 277 -24.01 17.27 0.99
C VAL A 277 -25.21 17.63 1.87
N ASN A 278 -25.95 16.63 2.38
CA ASN A 278 -27.07 16.87 3.30
C ASN A 278 -26.63 17.59 4.59
N ASN A 279 -25.52 17.16 5.19
CA ASN A 279 -24.96 17.81 6.38
C ASN A 279 -24.53 19.25 6.09
N LEU A 280 -23.95 19.50 4.90
CA LEU A 280 -23.62 20.86 4.49
C LEU A 280 -24.87 21.74 4.32
N ILE A 281 -25.96 21.22 3.76
CA ILE A 281 -27.21 21.97 3.59
C ILE A 281 -27.83 22.31 4.95
N LYS A 282 -27.86 21.33 5.87
CA LYS A 282 -28.43 21.49 7.23
C LYS A 282 -27.56 22.30 8.19
N LYS A 283 -26.33 22.63 7.79
CA LYS A 283 -25.30 23.26 8.65
C LYS A 283 -24.83 22.37 9.81
N ASP A 284 -24.95 21.06 9.66
CA ASP A 284 -24.47 20.05 10.62
C ASP A 284 -22.97 19.72 10.43
N SER A 285 -22.34 20.23 9.36
CA SER A 285 -20.91 20.06 9.08
C SER A 285 -20.33 21.25 8.31
N SER A 286 -18.99 21.34 8.28
CA SER A 286 -18.26 22.35 7.51
C SER A 286 -17.89 21.84 6.13
N ASN A 287 -17.95 22.72 5.14
CA ASN A 287 -17.39 22.43 3.82
C ASN A 287 -15.86 22.34 3.96
N VAL A 288 -15.28 21.30 3.39
CA VAL A 288 -13.85 20.99 3.49
C VAL A 288 -13.34 20.59 2.11
N ARG A 289 -12.08 20.87 1.84
CA ARG A 289 -11.40 20.31 0.68
C ARG A 289 -11.30 18.80 0.84
N VAL A 290 -11.83 18.06 -0.13
CA VAL A 290 -11.79 16.60 -0.12
C VAL A 290 -10.60 16.10 -0.92
N GLY A 291 -9.78 15.26 -0.30
CA GLY A 291 -8.67 14.59 -0.97
C GLY A 291 -9.16 13.35 -1.70
N LEU A 292 -8.69 13.15 -2.92
CA LEU A 292 -8.98 12.00 -3.79
C LEU A 292 -7.71 11.15 -3.94
N VAL A 293 -7.84 9.87 -3.59
CA VAL A 293 -6.72 8.90 -3.59
C VAL A 293 -7.16 7.53 -4.12
N VAL A 294 -6.20 6.73 -4.56
CA VAL A 294 -6.40 5.28 -4.75
C VAL A 294 -6.40 4.57 -3.40
N THR A 295 -6.95 3.36 -3.32
CA THR A 295 -6.97 2.58 -2.07
C THR A 295 -6.87 1.07 -2.30
N GLU A 296 -5.98 0.41 -1.54
CA GLU A 296 -5.90 -1.06 -1.51
C GLU A 296 -6.77 -1.71 -0.44
N ASP A 297 -7.07 -0.99 0.65
CA ASP A 297 -7.96 -1.45 1.71
C ASP A 297 -8.77 -0.26 2.23
N ILE A 298 -10.04 -0.21 1.84
CA ILE A 298 -10.96 0.85 2.23
C ILE A 298 -11.23 0.89 3.74
N ASN A 299 -11.00 -0.21 4.48
CA ASN A 299 -11.22 -0.26 5.92
C ASN A 299 -10.04 0.32 6.71
N ASN A 300 -8.85 0.43 6.09
CA ASN A 300 -7.67 0.98 6.73
C ASN A 300 -7.66 2.51 6.63
N VAL A 301 -8.31 3.13 7.61
CA VAL A 301 -8.43 4.59 7.73
C VAL A 301 -7.24 5.24 8.47
N LYS A 302 -6.15 4.50 8.72
CA LYS A 302 -4.94 5.06 9.32
C LYS A 302 -4.25 5.99 8.33
N SER A 303 -3.42 6.88 8.86
CA SER A 303 -2.71 7.87 8.05
C SER A 303 -1.21 7.73 8.17
N ALA A 304 -0.54 7.89 7.03
CA ALA A 304 0.90 8.01 6.91
C ALA A 304 1.28 9.49 6.96
N TYR A 305 2.43 9.79 7.55
CA TYR A 305 2.99 11.14 7.57
C TYR A 305 3.78 11.41 6.29
N PHE A 306 3.60 12.60 5.71
CA PHE A 306 4.52 13.10 4.69
C PHE A 306 5.90 13.36 5.31
N LYS A 307 6.96 12.90 4.64
CA LYS A 307 8.34 13.26 4.99
C LYS A 307 8.52 14.78 5.00
N ASN A 308 7.94 15.44 4.00
CA ASN A 308 7.92 16.90 3.85
C ASN A 308 6.46 17.39 3.80
N PRO A 309 5.85 17.77 4.93
CA PRO A 309 4.55 18.42 4.94
C PRO A 309 4.57 19.73 4.16
N PHE A 310 3.43 20.13 3.59
CA PHE A 310 3.29 21.37 2.83
C PHE A 310 2.02 22.12 3.24
N VAL A 311 1.91 23.38 2.82
CA VAL A 311 0.80 24.27 3.17
C VAL A 311 -0.14 24.41 1.97
N MET A 312 -1.44 24.39 2.23
CA MET A 312 -2.47 24.70 1.23
C MET A 312 -3.37 25.82 1.71
N SER A 313 -3.90 26.60 0.76
CA SER A 313 -4.97 27.55 1.02
C SER A 313 -6.24 26.83 1.46
N ASP A 314 -6.97 27.41 2.40
CA ASP A 314 -8.29 26.96 2.81
C ASP A 314 -9.36 27.77 2.07
N PRO A 315 -10.03 27.21 1.06
CA PRO A 315 -11.03 27.93 0.29
C PRO A 315 -12.27 28.30 1.12
N MET A 316 -12.46 27.67 2.28
CA MET A 316 -13.64 27.80 3.14
C MET A 316 -13.43 28.69 4.37
N SER A 317 -12.21 29.18 4.56
CA SER A 317 -11.85 30.08 5.67
C SER A 317 -11.69 31.52 5.16
N PRO A 318 -11.56 32.52 6.06
CA PRO A 318 -11.29 33.91 5.65
C PRO A 318 -10.13 34.01 4.67
N ALA A 319 -10.17 35.02 3.79
CA ALA A 319 -9.15 35.21 2.76
C ALA A 319 -7.73 35.16 3.35
N GLY A 320 -6.87 34.33 2.77
CA GLY A 320 -5.49 34.10 3.22
C GLY A 320 -5.31 32.98 4.26
N ALA A 321 -6.39 32.37 4.76
CA ALA A 321 -6.28 31.21 5.64
C ALA A 321 -5.65 30.01 4.92
N SER A 322 -4.80 29.29 5.63
CA SER A 322 -4.07 28.12 5.12
C SER A 322 -3.99 27.03 6.19
N TYR A 323 -3.76 25.79 5.77
CA TYR A 323 -3.55 24.66 6.67
C TYR A 323 -2.41 23.76 6.20
N ASN A 324 -1.81 23.06 7.16
CA ASN A 324 -0.74 22.11 6.90
C ASN A 324 -1.32 20.77 6.46
N VAL A 325 -0.88 20.29 5.30
CA VAL A 325 -1.13 18.92 4.83
C VAL A 325 0.02 18.05 5.31
N LYS A 326 -0.28 17.22 6.32
CA LYS A 326 0.71 16.35 6.97
C LYS A 326 0.47 14.87 6.72
N PHE A 327 -0.71 14.52 6.22
CA PHE A 327 -1.23 13.16 6.22
C PHE A 327 -1.78 12.72 4.87
N LEU A 328 -1.56 11.44 4.56
CA LEU A 328 -2.21 10.71 3.48
C LEU A 328 -2.75 9.38 4.02
N PRO A 329 -3.89 8.86 3.53
CA PRO A 329 -4.35 7.53 3.92
C PRO A 329 -3.30 6.44 3.65
N VAL A 330 -3.02 5.58 4.63
CA VAL A 330 -2.04 4.47 4.51
C VAL A 330 -2.41 3.55 3.36
N ALA A 331 -3.71 3.29 3.17
CA ALA A 331 -4.23 2.45 2.11
C ALA A 331 -3.89 2.95 0.68
N SER A 332 -3.61 4.25 0.53
CA SER A 332 -3.10 4.85 -0.71
C SER A 332 -1.59 4.63 -0.84
N VAL A 333 -0.84 4.84 0.25
CA VAL A 333 0.63 4.67 0.26
C VAL A 333 1.04 3.24 -0.09
N ILE A 334 0.27 2.23 0.32
CA ILE A 334 0.56 0.83 0.01
C ILE A 334 0.05 0.38 -1.38
N ASN A 335 -0.58 1.28 -2.14
CA ASN A 335 -1.03 1.02 -3.51
C ASN A 335 0.03 1.45 -4.54
N PRO A 336 0.61 0.56 -5.36
CA PRO A 336 1.53 0.98 -6.42
C PRO A 336 0.84 1.60 -7.64
N LEU A 337 -0.47 1.36 -7.78
CA LEU A 337 -1.20 1.65 -9.00
C LEU A 337 -1.57 3.13 -9.10
N GLY A 338 -1.81 3.56 -10.33
CA GLY A 338 -2.24 4.91 -10.65
C GLY A 338 -3.26 4.94 -11.78
N THR A 339 -4.00 6.04 -11.85
CA THR A 339 -4.97 6.32 -12.92
C THR A 339 -4.98 7.80 -13.23
N VAL A 340 -5.26 8.13 -14.49
CA VAL A 340 -5.53 9.50 -14.93
C VAL A 340 -7.02 9.63 -15.19
N LEU A 341 -7.62 10.67 -14.62
CA LEU A 341 -9.05 10.93 -14.71
C LEU A 341 -9.29 12.28 -15.38
N HIS A 342 -10.43 12.42 -16.05
CA HIS A 342 -10.87 13.71 -16.59
C HIS A 342 -11.20 14.70 -15.45
N GLY A 343 -10.71 15.93 -15.57
CA GLY A 343 -11.00 17.05 -14.67
C GLY A 343 -12.25 17.84 -15.07
N THR A 344 -12.45 19.00 -14.46
CA THR A 344 -13.60 19.88 -14.70
C THR A 344 -13.57 20.58 -16.06
N ASN A 345 -12.37 20.84 -16.61
CA ASN A 345 -12.14 21.55 -17.87
C ASN A 345 -11.71 20.64 -19.03
N SER A 346 -11.71 19.32 -18.82
CA SER A 346 -11.42 18.30 -19.84
C SER A 346 -12.00 18.65 -21.22
N ALA A 347 -11.19 18.45 -22.27
CA ALA A 347 -11.60 18.66 -23.66
C ALA A 347 -12.80 17.77 -24.06
N ASP A 348 -12.93 16.60 -23.43
CA ASP A 348 -14.13 15.77 -23.55
C ASP A 348 -15.20 16.26 -22.56
N VAL A 349 -16.19 16.99 -23.09
CA VAL A 349 -17.23 17.70 -22.31
C VAL A 349 -18.18 16.74 -21.57
N ASP A 350 -18.42 15.56 -22.13
CA ASP A 350 -19.29 14.54 -21.55
C ASP A 350 -18.64 13.84 -20.37
N LYS A 351 -17.30 13.79 -20.36
CA LYS A 351 -16.50 13.17 -19.30
C LYS A 351 -16.01 14.13 -18.22
N ARG A 352 -16.34 15.43 -18.31
CA ARG A 352 -15.97 16.43 -17.31
C ARG A 352 -16.50 16.05 -15.93
N LEU A 353 -15.66 16.23 -14.91
CA LEU A 353 -16.06 16.03 -13.51
C LEU A 353 -17.17 17.01 -13.14
N LYS A 354 -18.29 16.48 -12.64
CA LYS A 354 -19.46 17.25 -12.20
C LYS A 354 -20.00 16.66 -10.91
N LEU A 355 -20.51 17.52 -10.03
CA LEU A 355 -21.32 17.12 -8.89
C LEU A 355 -22.78 16.99 -9.34
N GLU A 356 -23.31 15.78 -9.31
CA GLU A 356 -24.69 15.49 -9.67
C GLU A 356 -25.54 15.38 -8.41
N ILE A 357 -26.50 16.29 -8.22
CA ILE A 357 -27.43 16.28 -7.08
C ILE A 357 -28.83 15.95 -7.56
N TYR A 358 -29.36 14.82 -7.08
CA TYR A 358 -30.70 14.33 -7.34
C TYR A 358 -31.60 14.69 -6.16
N TYR A 359 -32.76 15.29 -6.44
CA TYR A 359 -33.67 15.77 -5.41
C TYR A 359 -35.14 15.56 -5.78
N THR A 360 -35.99 15.44 -4.75
CA THR A 360 -37.44 15.35 -4.87
C THR A 360 -38.05 16.73 -4.65
N LYS A 361 -39.00 17.10 -5.51
CA LYS A 361 -39.83 18.29 -5.34
C LYS A 361 -41.05 17.95 -4.48
N PRO A 362 -41.51 18.84 -3.58
CA PRO A 362 -42.76 18.64 -2.86
C PRO A 362 -43.92 18.53 -3.88
N LYS A 363 -44.96 17.76 -3.53
CA LYS A 363 -46.23 17.83 -4.28
C LYS A 363 -46.82 19.21 -4.07
N GLU A 364 -47.20 19.87 -5.17
CA GLU A 364 -47.89 21.16 -5.15
C GLU A 364 -49.25 21.07 -4.44
#